data_AF-A0A929AQA7-F1
#
_entry.id   AF-A0A929AQA7-F1
#
_cell.length_a   1.000
_cell.length_b   1.000
_cell.length_c   1.000
_cell.angle_alpha   90.00
_cell.angle_beta   90.00
_cell.angle_gamma   90.00
#
_symmetry.space_group_name_H-M   'P 1'
#
loop_
_entity.id
_entity.type
_entity.pdbx_description
1 polymer ?
#
loop_
_entity_poly.entity_id
_entity_poly.type
_entity_poly.pdbx_seq_one_letter_code
_entity_poly.pdbx_strand_id
1 'polypeptide(L)'
;MLQLISVLGQAKRAAIREHLAQLDYNLESDVSSYARGRKRYWLEWEWDLKHKVFRNGVKDERLWTFCQRIFPGCQIGLVAKGDVGIDWHRDDSYADWEAITINLGQTSVGI
;
A
#
# COMPACT_ATOMS: atom_id res chain seq x y z
N MET A 1 6.28 13.77 -8.07
CA MET A 1 7.64 13.74 -7.49
C MET A 1 7.52 13.10 -6.13
N LEU A 2 8.30 12.04 -5.85
CA LEU A 2 8.31 11.43 -4.51
C LEU A 2 9.29 12.21 -3.61
N GLN A 3 8.87 12.49 -2.38
CA GLN A 3 9.71 13.11 -1.36
C GLN A 3 9.81 12.18 -0.15
N LEU A 4 11.02 11.95 0.36
CA LEU A 4 11.21 11.24 1.62
C LEU A 4 10.78 12.14 2.78
N ILE A 5 9.76 11.70 3.53
CA ILE A 5 9.24 12.43 4.69
C ILE A 5 9.93 11.97 5.97
N SER A 6 10.09 10.65 6.15
CA SER A 6 10.74 10.08 7.33
C SER A 6 11.18 8.63 7.10
N VAL A 7 12.06 8.14 7.97
CA VAL A 7 12.50 6.74 8.00
C VAL A 7 11.94 6.06 9.24
N LEU A 8 11.26 4.92 9.06
CA LEU A 8 10.77 4.12 10.16
C LEU A 8 11.93 3.37 10.85
N GLY A 9 11.95 3.40 12.18
CA GLY A 9 12.91 2.62 12.97
C GLY A 9 12.82 1.12 12.70
N GLN A 10 13.95 0.41 12.85
CA GLN A 10 14.06 -1.01 12.51
C GLN A 10 13.03 -1.89 13.22
N ALA A 11 12.85 -1.73 14.54
CA ALA A 11 11.88 -2.49 15.32
C ALA A 11 10.45 -2.27 14.80
N LYS A 12 10.09 -1.03 14.45
CA LYS A 12 8.77 -0.68 13.91
C LYS A 12 8.56 -1.32 12.53
N ARG A 13 9.56 -1.27 11.65
CA ARG A 13 9.52 -1.95 10.34
C ARG A 13 9.33 -3.46 10.49
N ALA A 14 10.08 -4.10 11.40
CA ALA A 14 9.96 -5.53 11.66
C ALA A 14 8.56 -5.90 12.16
N ALA A 15 8.03 -5.18 13.14
CA ALA A 15 6.70 -5.42 13.69
C ALA A 15 5.58 -5.25 12.65
N ILE A 16 5.68 -4.25 11.76
CA ILE A 16 4.71 -4.07 10.68
C ILE A 16 4.82 -5.20 9.66
N ARG A 17 6.04 -5.61 9.29
CA ARG A 17 6.25 -6.73 8.35
C ARG A 17 5.70 -8.04 8.88
N GLU A 18 5.92 -8.33 10.15
CA GLU A 18 5.38 -9.52 10.82
C GLU A 18 3.86 -9.52 10.81
N HIS A 19 3.23 -8.40 11.16
CA HIS A 19 1.77 -8.26 11.11
C HIS A 19 1.23 -8.42 9.69
N LEU A 20 1.87 -7.80 8.70
CA LEU A 20 1.49 -7.95 7.29
C LEU A 20 1.61 -9.39 6.80
N ALA A 21 2.61 -10.15 7.27
CA ALA A 21 2.77 -11.57 6.91
C ALA A 21 1.61 -12.43 7.40
N GLN A 22 1.02 -12.10 8.56
CA GLN A 22 -0.17 -12.78 9.07
C GLN A 22 -1.39 -12.56 8.18
N LEU A 23 -1.41 -11.50 7.38
CA LEU A 23 -2.51 -11.12 6.49
C LEU A 23 -2.29 -11.53 5.03
N ASP A 24 -1.24 -12.31 4.73
CA ASP A 24 -0.88 -12.70 3.36
C ASP A 24 -1.93 -13.57 2.67
N TYR A 25 -2.83 -14.20 3.44
CA TYR A 25 -3.98 -14.92 2.89
C TYR A 25 -4.98 -14.01 2.17
N ASN A 26 -4.95 -12.69 2.40
CA ASN A 26 -5.78 -11.72 1.67
C ASN A 26 -5.17 -11.28 0.33
N LEU A 27 -3.92 -11.67 0.02
CA LEU A 27 -3.24 -11.20 -1.17
C LEU A 27 -3.82 -11.82 -2.44
N GLU A 28 -4.29 -10.96 -3.34
CA GLU A 28 -4.74 -11.32 -4.67
C GLU A 28 -3.74 -10.86 -5.73
N SER A 29 -3.81 -11.43 -6.94
CA SER A 29 -3.01 -10.96 -8.07
C SER A 29 -3.38 -9.53 -8.44
N ASP A 30 -2.39 -8.66 -8.59
CA ASP A 30 -2.62 -7.30 -9.07
C ASP A 30 -2.94 -7.31 -10.56
N VAL A 31 -4.07 -6.70 -10.92
CA VAL A 31 -4.55 -6.59 -12.31
C VAL A 31 -3.93 -5.41 -13.06
N SER A 32 -3.13 -4.59 -12.38
CA SER A 32 -2.49 -3.40 -12.95
C SER A 32 -1.45 -3.78 -14.00
N SER A 33 -1.61 -3.27 -15.23
CA SER A 33 -0.69 -3.57 -16.34
C SER A 33 0.75 -3.11 -16.09
N TYR A 34 0.93 -2.09 -15.25
CA TYR A 34 2.18 -1.46 -14.85
C TYR A 34 2.84 -2.10 -13.62
N ALA A 35 2.27 -3.18 -13.06
CA ALA A 35 2.80 -3.86 -11.88
C ALA A 35 2.65 -5.39 -12.00
N ARG A 36 3.09 -5.94 -13.12
CA ARG A 36 2.93 -7.37 -13.44
C ARG A 36 3.58 -8.26 -12.39
N GLY A 37 2.84 -9.26 -11.91
CA GLY A 37 3.31 -10.23 -10.92
C GLY A 37 3.28 -9.73 -9.47
N ARG A 38 2.91 -8.47 -9.24
CA ARG A 38 2.63 -7.94 -7.90
C ARG A 38 1.37 -8.58 -7.35
N LYS A 39 1.33 -8.78 -6.04
CA LYS A 39 0.12 -9.13 -5.29
C LYS A 39 -0.33 -7.96 -4.43
N ARG A 40 -1.63 -7.82 -4.20
CA ARG A 40 -2.18 -6.73 -3.41
C ARG A 40 -3.43 -7.13 -2.63
N TYR A 41 -3.74 -6.34 -1.60
CA TYR A 41 -5.08 -6.18 -1.06
C TYR A 41 -5.29 -4.74 -0.61
N TRP A 42 -6.54 -4.33 -0.49
CA TRP A 42 -6.89 -2.99 -0.03
C TRP A 42 -7.32 -2.99 1.43
N LEU A 43 -7.02 -1.91 2.13
CA LEU A 43 -7.48 -1.62 3.49
C LEU A 43 -8.65 -0.64 3.45
N GLU A 44 -9.63 -0.89 4.31
CA GLU A 44 -10.90 -0.16 4.45
C GLU A 44 -11.83 -0.18 3.24
N TRP A 45 -11.39 0.36 2.12
CA TRP A 45 -12.13 0.41 0.86
C TRP A 45 -11.26 -0.15 -0.27
N GLU A 46 -11.86 -0.86 -1.21
CA GLU A 46 -11.24 -1.26 -2.47
C GLU A 46 -11.85 -0.45 -3.61
N TRP A 47 -11.00 0.10 -4.46
CA TRP A 47 -11.42 0.64 -5.75
C TRP A 47 -11.46 -0.47 -6.80
N ASP A 48 -12.67 -0.83 -7.25
CA ASP A 48 -12.84 -1.74 -8.38
C ASP A 48 -12.43 -1.02 -9.68
N LEU A 49 -11.20 -1.29 -10.13
CA LEU A 49 -10.61 -0.68 -11.33
C LEU A 49 -11.45 -0.90 -12.60
N LYS A 50 -12.24 -1.97 -12.67
CA LYS A 50 -13.05 -2.32 -13.84
C LYS A 50 -14.40 -1.61 -13.83
N HIS A 51 -15.13 -1.70 -12.72
CA HIS A 51 -16.49 -1.15 -12.63
C HIS A 51 -16.53 0.27 -12.06
N LYS A 52 -15.41 0.79 -11.57
CA LYS A 52 -15.26 2.14 -11.02
C LYS A 52 -16.20 2.40 -9.83
N VAL A 53 -16.24 1.44 -8.91
CA VAL A 53 -17.05 1.50 -7.68
C VAL A 53 -16.22 1.10 -6.47
N PHE A 54 -16.57 1.66 -5.31
CA PHE A 54 -15.96 1.25 -4.05
C PHE A 54 -16.61 -0.03 -3.50
N ARG A 55 -15.77 -0.90 -2.97
CA ARG A 55 -16.15 -2.13 -2.26
C ARG A 55 -15.48 -2.16 -0.89
N ASN A 56 -15.94 -3.03 0.00
CA ASN A 56 -15.27 -3.22 1.28
C ASN A 56 -13.89 -3.83 1.07
N GLY A 57 -12.86 -3.17 1.61
CA GLY A 57 -11.52 -3.73 1.74
C GLY A 57 -11.36 -4.55 3.02
N VAL A 58 -10.15 -5.07 3.22
CA VAL A 58 -9.75 -5.74 4.46
C VAL A 58 -9.81 -4.74 5.62
N LYS A 59 -10.39 -5.18 6.73
CA LYS A 59 -10.45 -4.41 7.99
C LYS A 59 -9.40 -4.95 8.94
N ASP A 60 -8.42 -4.11 9.26
CA ASP A 60 -7.38 -4.41 10.24
C ASP A 60 -7.11 -3.16 11.08
N GLU A 61 -7.59 -3.16 12.31
CA GLU A 61 -7.53 -1.98 13.19
C GLU A 61 -6.09 -1.52 13.44
N ARG A 62 -5.15 -2.46 13.54
CA ARG A 62 -3.75 -2.16 13.83
C ARG A 62 -3.08 -1.43 12.68
N LEU A 63 -3.24 -1.93 11.45
CA LEU A 63 -2.75 -1.29 10.25
C LEU A 63 -3.47 0.02 9.98
N TRP A 64 -4.80 0.05 10.15
CA TRP A 64 -5.57 1.26 9.91
C TRP A 64 -5.18 2.38 10.86
N THR A 65 -5.06 2.08 12.16
CA THR A 65 -4.55 3.03 13.15
C THR A 65 -3.15 3.52 12.81
N PHE A 66 -2.28 2.63 12.30
CA PHE A 66 -0.95 3.02 11.85
C PHE A 66 -0.99 3.96 10.64
N CYS A 67 -1.82 3.67 9.63
CA CYS A 67 -2.04 4.53 8.47
C CYS A 67 -2.58 5.91 8.87
N GLN A 68 -3.61 5.96 9.73
CA GLN A 68 -4.19 7.22 10.23
C GLN A 68 -3.18 8.09 10.99
N ARG A 69 -2.19 7.49 11.67
CA ARG A 69 -1.12 8.25 12.34
C ARG A 69 -0.12 8.85 11.37
N ILE A 70 0.07 8.25 10.19
CA ILE A 70 1.02 8.74 9.17
C ILE A 70 0.33 9.72 8.23
N PHE A 71 -0.88 9.40 7.78
CA PHE A 71 -1.68 10.21 6.90
C PHE A 71 -3.11 10.33 7.46
N PRO A 72 -3.34 11.27 8.40
CA PRO A 72 -4.65 11.44 9.03
C PRO A 72 -5.74 11.76 8.00
N GLY A 73 -6.87 11.07 8.11
CA GLY A 73 -8.01 11.28 7.21
C GLY A 73 -7.91 10.49 5.90
N CYS A 74 -6.86 9.67 5.71
CA CYS A 74 -6.85 8.74 4.59
C CYS A 74 -8.08 7.82 4.65
N GLN A 75 -8.67 7.52 3.50
CA GLN A 75 -9.89 6.70 3.42
C GLN A 75 -9.61 5.31 2.85
N ILE A 76 -8.46 5.14 2.20
CA ILE A 76 -8.10 3.91 1.49
C ILE A 76 -6.62 3.63 1.69
N GLY A 77 -6.27 2.36 1.82
CA GLY A 77 -4.89 1.90 1.85
C GLY A 77 -4.67 0.75 0.86
N LEU A 78 -3.47 0.67 0.30
CA LEU A 78 -3.08 -0.42 -0.58
C LEU A 78 -1.84 -1.12 0.01
N VAL A 79 -1.97 -2.40 0.30
CA VAL A 79 -0.82 -3.26 0.63
C VAL A 79 -0.42 -3.98 -0.64
N ALA A 80 0.83 -3.80 -1.06
CA ALA A 80 1.37 -4.42 -2.25
C ALA A 80 2.67 -5.16 -1.95
N LYS A 81 2.80 -6.39 -2.46
CA LYS A 81 3.99 -7.24 -2.34
C LYS A 81 4.41 -7.76 -3.71
N GLY A 82 5.72 -7.77 -3.97
CA GLY A 82 6.29 -8.31 -5.19
C GLY A 82 7.71 -7.81 -5.40
N ASP A 83 8.44 -8.52 -6.24
CA ASP A 83 9.85 -8.23 -6.54
C ASP A 83 10.01 -7.36 -7.80
N VAL A 84 8.89 -7.07 -8.47
CA VAL A 84 8.86 -6.26 -9.69
C VAL A 84 8.53 -4.83 -9.33
N GLY A 85 9.28 -3.88 -9.90
CA GLY A 85 8.99 -2.46 -9.79
C GLY A 85 7.64 -2.08 -10.41
N ILE A 86 7.30 -0.80 -10.30
CA ILE A 86 6.12 -0.22 -10.96
C ILE A 86 6.57 0.61 -12.15
N ASP A 87 5.94 0.41 -13.29
CA ASP A 87 6.14 1.27 -14.45
C ASP A 87 5.47 2.63 -14.23
N TRP A 88 5.85 3.59 -15.07
CA TRP A 88 5.22 4.91 -15.08
C TRP A 88 3.71 4.82 -15.29
N HIS A 89 2.96 5.37 -14.35
CA HIS A 89 1.51 5.44 -14.39
C HIS A 89 1.00 6.69 -13.66
N ARG A 90 -0.30 6.91 -13.74
CA ARG A 90 -1.02 7.89 -12.92
C ARG A 90 -1.99 7.12 -12.04
N ASP A 91 -2.19 7.60 -10.81
CA ASP A 91 -3.28 7.10 -9.97
C ASP A 91 -4.63 7.30 -10.68
N ASP A 92 -5.55 6.38 -10.43
CA ASP A 92 -6.87 6.38 -11.05
C ASP A 92 -7.80 7.41 -10.38
N SER A 93 -8.99 7.64 -10.94
CA SER A 93 -9.87 8.75 -10.54
C SER A 93 -10.42 8.70 -9.11
N TYR A 94 -10.15 7.63 -8.35
CA TYR A 94 -10.53 7.52 -6.94
C TYR A 94 -9.58 8.29 -6.02
N ALA A 95 -8.35 8.56 -6.48
CA ALA A 95 -7.32 9.19 -5.69
C ALA A 95 -7.37 10.72 -5.86
N ASP A 96 -7.17 11.43 -4.75
CA ASP A 96 -6.83 12.85 -4.79
C ASP A 96 -5.33 13.02 -5.12
N TRP A 97 -4.85 14.25 -5.17
CA TRP A 97 -3.49 14.58 -5.59
C TRP A 97 -2.38 14.08 -4.63
N GLU A 98 -2.70 13.86 -3.35
CA GLU A 98 -1.74 13.47 -2.32
C GLU A 98 -1.81 11.97 -2.01
N ALA A 99 -0.65 11.30 -2.06
CA ALA A 99 -0.50 9.90 -1.67
C ALA A 99 0.77 9.71 -0.83
N ILE A 100 0.67 8.91 0.23
CA ILE A 100 1.79 8.51 1.08
C ILE A 100 2.15 7.04 0.83
N THR A 101 3.40 6.78 0.46
CA THR A 101 3.93 5.43 0.30
C THR A 101 4.84 5.07 1.47
N ILE A 102 4.66 3.88 2.03
CA ILE A 102 5.51 3.32 3.09
C ILE A 102 6.27 2.12 2.52
N ASN A 103 7.58 2.28 2.29
CA ASN A 103 8.42 1.19 1.84
C ASN A 103 8.95 0.39 3.05
N LEU A 104 8.65 -0.92 3.07
CA LEU A 104 9.10 -1.86 4.11
C LEU A 104 10.11 -2.90 3.60
N GLY A 105 10.41 -2.87 2.30
CA GLY A 105 11.41 -3.71 1.65
C GLY A 105 12.83 -3.22 1.92
N GLN A 106 13.80 -3.95 1.38
CA GLN A 106 15.16 -3.42 1.29
C GLN A 106 15.19 -2.30 0.25
N THR A 107 15.57 -1.12 0.71
CA THR A 107 15.87 0.01 -0.17
C THR A 107 17.38 0.09 -0.35
N SER A 108 17.89 -0.18 -1.54
CA SER A 108 19.22 0.30 -1.94
C SER A 108 19.09 1.77 -2.36
N VAL A 109 18.91 2.67 -1.39
CA VAL A 109 19.16 4.09 -1.67
C VAL A 109 20.67 4.25 -1.55
N GLY A 110 21.37 4.27 -2.68
CA GLY A 110 22.72 4.79 -2.72
C GLY A 110 22.66 6.26 -2.32
N ILE A 111 23.24 6.58 -1.17
CA ILE A 111 23.72 7.93 -0.87
C ILE A 111 25.17 7.96 -1.33
#